data_AF-A0A1Q5TDM7-F1
#
_entry.id   AF-A0A1Q5TDM7-F1
#
_cell.length_a   1.000
_cell.length_b   1.000
_cell.length_c   1.000
_cell.angle_alpha   90.00
_cell.angle_beta   90.00
_cell.angle_gamma   90.00
#
_symmetry.space_group_name_H-M   'P 1'
#
loop_
_entity.id
_entity.type
_entity.pdbx_description
1 polymer ?
#
loop_
_entity_poly.entity_id
_entity_poly.type
_entity_poly.pdbx_seq_one_letter_code
_entity_poly.pdbx_strand_id
1 'polypeptide(L)'
;MHDGLTRPVASNLPTQSHSRSQGPNVILYLRPGPLFQGHAYPVPEGDEPHDLSLDNLKWAANGTNHGGLSPQQSLASMTSATVVTVNYRLGAVSPPPRSNEETIQNSTHTSPNASPSSLSQPQSQPLFYKYPTPIHDTLAAFDWIKTNLNPAHLGVIGSHIGGSLALMLALTEAQSVKAVASIMPVTDWVGLDDYCTTEQANANTSEKPTSKRASKKKNIRATAPRDIVPLLAAREALFSSPERCFDAFASPILFLRSAGRDVPSAFPVYLARPEYPVPVLKNTRPADLDGSFSNQENDLEDDELSETGHTTVRRRKALSRWPPYGLDYGAGGRGWGGNGVRRLEVTLPWVRVYVEGNEGESSETVLADQGEEMVSVMRRACFFGREKGFGERRVSLVRGVGEVGLGVGEEVGGWFERIFDGRISDE
;
A
#
# COMPACT_ATOMS: atom_id res chain seq x y z
N MET A 1 -64.26 -50.35 9.70
CA MET A 1 -64.84 -49.08 9.21
C MET A 1 -63.83 -48.48 8.26
N HIS A 2 -64.27 -48.10 7.05
CA HIS A 2 -63.66 -47.19 6.06
C HIS A 2 -62.13 -47.24 5.85
N ASP A 3 -61.66 -47.77 4.73
CA ASP A 3 -61.46 -47.06 3.43
C ASP A 3 -60.23 -46.11 3.47
N GLY A 4 -59.27 -46.12 2.54
CA GLY A 4 -59.11 -46.92 1.33
C GLY A 4 -59.16 -46.08 0.04
N LEU A 5 -58.00 -45.77 -0.56
CA LEU A 5 -57.89 -45.34 -1.97
C LEU A 5 -56.46 -45.53 -2.52
N THR A 6 -56.30 -45.47 -3.85
CA THR A 6 -55.10 -45.95 -4.56
C THR A 6 -54.61 -45.04 -5.69
N ARG A 7 -53.28 -44.84 -5.78
CA ARG A 7 -52.50 -44.48 -7.00
C ARG A 7 -52.85 -43.14 -7.72
N PRO A 8 -52.12 -42.72 -8.78
CA PRO A 8 -50.67 -42.89 -9.07
C PRO A 8 -49.95 -41.57 -9.44
N VAL A 9 -48.62 -41.65 -9.57
CA VAL A 9 -47.68 -40.88 -10.44
C VAL A 9 -48.11 -39.47 -10.93
N ALA A 10 -47.28 -38.48 -10.57
CA ALA A 10 -47.03 -37.29 -11.39
C ALA A 10 -45.52 -37.10 -11.54
N SER A 11 -44.99 -37.28 -12.75
CA SER A 11 -43.58 -37.02 -13.09
C SER A 11 -43.39 -35.52 -13.34
N ASN A 12 -42.52 -34.86 -12.57
CA ASN A 12 -42.01 -33.53 -12.88
C ASN A 12 -40.52 -33.44 -12.50
N LEU A 13 -39.65 -33.37 -13.51
CA LEU A 13 -38.34 -32.73 -13.33
C LEU A 13 -38.59 -31.21 -13.32
N PRO A 14 -38.19 -30.49 -12.26
CA PRO A 14 -37.59 -29.19 -12.46
C PRO A 14 -36.17 -29.46 -12.96
N THR A 15 -35.91 -29.23 -14.25
CA THR A 15 -34.54 -29.12 -14.75
C THR A 15 -33.91 -27.89 -14.10
N GLN A 16 -33.25 -28.08 -12.95
CA GLN A 16 -32.61 -26.96 -12.24
C GLN A 16 -31.35 -26.54 -13.00
N SER A 17 -31.56 -25.71 -14.01
CA SER A 17 -30.56 -24.80 -14.53
C SER A 17 -30.09 -23.92 -13.37
N HIS A 18 -29.02 -24.33 -12.69
CA HIS A 18 -28.34 -23.58 -11.64
C HIS A 18 -27.58 -22.35 -12.18
N SER A 19 -28.12 -21.70 -13.21
CA SER A 19 -27.90 -20.27 -13.46
C SER A 19 -28.59 -19.45 -12.35
N ARG A 20 -28.08 -19.58 -11.11
CA ARG A 20 -28.10 -18.46 -10.17
C ARG A 20 -27.50 -17.29 -10.96
N SER A 21 -28.21 -16.16 -11.02
CA SER A 21 -27.71 -14.96 -11.67
C SER A 21 -26.44 -14.50 -10.95
N GLN A 22 -25.29 -14.92 -11.48
CA GLN A 22 -23.99 -14.42 -11.05
C GLN A 22 -23.98 -12.91 -11.28
N GLY A 23 -23.50 -12.16 -10.29
CA GLY A 23 -23.35 -10.72 -10.41
C GLY A 23 -22.31 -10.34 -11.48
N PRO A 24 -22.16 -9.05 -11.80
CA PRO A 24 -21.17 -8.60 -12.74
C PRO A 24 -19.75 -8.98 -12.31
N ASN A 25 -18.85 -9.13 -13.28
CA ASN A 25 -17.42 -8.98 -13.03
C ASN A 25 -17.16 -7.51 -12.69
N VAL A 26 -16.41 -7.24 -11.62
CA VAL A 26 -16.09 -5.88 -11.17
C VAL A 26 -14.57 -5.75 -10.97
N ILE A 27 -14.01 -4.62 -11.37
CA ILE A 27 -12.60 -4.28 -11.12
C ILE A 27 -12.55 -2.99 -10.31
N LEU A 28 -12.05 -3.10 -9.08
CA LEU A 28 -11.71 -1.96 -8.24
C LEU A 28 -10.37 -1.36 -8.72
N TYR A 29 -10.39 -0.13 -9.22
CA TYR A 29 -9.21 0.63 -9.65
C TYR A 29 -8.80 1.64 -8.58
N LEU A 30 -7.65 1.42 -7.95
CA LEU A 30 -7.08 2.26 -6.91
C LEU A 30 -6.04 3.21 -7.51
N ARG A 31 -6.25 4.53 -7.36
CA ARG A 31 -5.35 5.56 -7.90
C ARG A 31 -3.93 5.49 -7.31
N PRO A 32 -2.90 6.06 -7.98
CA PRO A 32 -1.50 6.07 -7.51
C PRO A 32 -1.23 6.68 -6.13
N GLY A 33 -2.07 7.63 -5.67
CA GLY A 33 -1.74 8.51 -4.55
C GLY A 33 -0.90 9.73 -4.96
N PRO A 34 -0.49 10.61 -4.01
CA PRO A 34 0.11 11.92 -4.30
C PRO A 34 1.64 11.92 -4.50
N LEU A 35 2.34 10.82 -4.22
CA LEU A 35 3.81 10.72 -4.23
C LEU A 35 4.44 10.60 -5.63
N PHE A 36 3.78 9.79 -6.48
CA PHE A 36 3.80 9.76 -8.02
C PHE A 36 2.37 11.71 -9.83
N GLN A 37 1.40 12.65 -9.51
CA GLN A 37 0.53 13.53 -10.27
C GLN A 37 1.22 14.89 -10.48
N GLY A 38 2.55 14.93 -10.37
CA GLY A 38 3.39 16.11 -10.61
C GLY A 38 3.38 17.20 -9.54
N HIS A 39 2.62 17.06 -8.45
CA HIS A 39 2.60 18.08 -7.39
C HIS A 39 3.84 18.00 -6.50
N ALA A 40 4.72 18.99 -6.64
CA ALA A 40 5.75 19.29 -5.64
C ALA A 40 5.08 19.57 -4.28
N TYR A 41 5.57 18.90 -3.23
CA TYR A 41 5.21 19.27 -1.86
C TYR A 41 5.78 20.67 -1.55
N PRO A 42 5.08 21.51 -0.78
CA PRO A 42 5.67 22.76 -0.31
C PRO A 42 6.90 22.47 0.54
N VAL A 43 8.08 22.88 0.05
CA VAL A 43 9.28 22.98 0.87
C VAL A 43 9.03 24.08 1.91
N PRO A 44 9.35 23.90 3.20
CA PRO A 44 9.27 24.98 4.18
C PRO A 44 10.09 26.19 3.71
N GLU A 45 9.50 27.38 3.75
CA GLU A 45 10.15 28.60 3.25
C GLU A 45 11.46 28.87 4.02
N GLY A 46 12.61 28.73 3.35
CA GLY A 46 13.93 28.89 3.98
C GLY A 46 15.14 28.55 3.11
N ASP A 47 15.06 27.53 2.25
CA ASP A 47 16.13 27.12 1.33
C ASP A 47 15.79 27.43 -0.15
N GLU A 48 16.74 27.97 -0.90
CA GLU A 48 16.60 28.35 -2.33
C GLU A 48 16.44 27.13 -3.26
N PRO A 49 15.62 27.22 -4.33
CA PRO A 49 15.28 26.09 -5.20
C PRO A 49 16.39 25.76 -6.23
N HIS A 50 17.48 25.15 -5.78
CA HIS A 50 18.57 24.70 -6.65
C HIS A 50 18.24 23.42 -7.45
N ASP A 51 17.69 23.62 -8.64
CA ASP A 51 17.85 22.80 -9.86
C ASP A 51 17.79 21.27 -9.70
N LEU A 52 16.64 20.77 -9.21
CA LEU A 52 16.26 19.36 -9.39
C LEU A 52 15.62 19.21 -10.78
N SER A 53 16.35 18.55 -11.71
CA SER A 53 15.95 18.35 -13.11
C SER A 53 14.46 17.97 -13.29
N LEU A 54 13.80 18.70 -14.19
CA LEU A 54 12.39 18.55 -14.56
C LEU A 54 12.02 17.17 -15.14
N ASP A 55 13.01 16.36 -15.53
CA ASP A 55 12.77 15.14 -16.30
C ASP A 55 12.18 13.99 -15.47
N ASN A 56 12.44 13.98 -14.15
CA ASN A 56 11.98 12.94 -13.23
C ASN A 56 10.47 12.99 -12.86
N LEU A 57 9.68 13.93 -13.42
CA LEU A 57 8.35 14.27 -12.89
C LEU A 57 7.15 14.01 -13.82
N LYS A 58 7.27 13.07 -14.77
CA LYS A 58 6.20 12.71 -15.74
C LYS A 58 5.38 11.46 -15.36
N TRP A 59 5.31 11.11 -14.07
CA TRP A 59 4.83 9.80 -13.62
C TRP A 59 3.30 9.59 -13.60
N ALA A 60 2.46 10.64 -13.56
CA ALA A 60 0.99 10.54 -13.72
C ALA A 60 0.27 11.85 -14.16
N ALA A 61 0.97 12.80 -14.80
CA ALA A 61 0.35 13.99 -15.40
C ALA A 61 0.24 13.83 -16.94
N ASN A 62 -0.91 14.19 -17.51
CA ASN A 62 -1.21 14.17 -18.94
C ASN A 62 -1.18 12.80 -19.65
N GLY A 63 -2.13 11.92 -19.29
CA GLY A 63 -2.62 10.87 -20.21
C GLY A 63 -3.39 11.42 -21.43
N THR A 64 -3.53 12.75 -21.53
CA THR A 64 -4.22 13.48 -22.61
C THR A 64 -3.23 13.97 -23.67
N ASN A 65 -2.66 13.03 -24.46
CA ASN A 65 -2.18 13.28 -25.83
C ASN A 65 -1.63 11.99 -26.48
N HIS A 66 -2.52 11.08 -26.88
CA HIS A 66 -2.45 10.20 -28.06
C HIS A 66 -3.76 9.38 -28.10
N GLY A 67 -4.20 8.93 -29.28
CA GLY A 67 -5.56 8.40 -29.52
C GLY A 67 -5.86 6.99 -28.99
N GLY A 68 -5.30 6.60 -27.84
CA GLY A 68 -5.55 5.31 -27.19
C GLY A 68 -6.70 5.36 -26.17
N LEU A 69 -7.10 4.18 -25.69
CA LEU A 69 -8.03 4.04 -24.56
C LEU A 69 -7.32 4.39 -23.24
N SER A 70 -8.08 4.88 -22.26
CA SER A 70 -7.56 5.00 -20.88
C SER A 70 -7.36 3.62 -20.25
N PRO A 71 -6.52 3.46 -19.21
CA PRO A 71 -6.33 2.17 -18.54
C PRO A 71 -7.64 1.54 -18.05
N GLN A 72 -8.58 2.35 -17.56
CA GLN A 72 -9.91 1.90 -17.16
C GLN A 72 -10.77 1.42 -18.35
N GLN A 73 -10.65 2.09 -19.51
CA GLN A 73 -11.36 1.69 -20.73
C GLN A 73 -10.78 0.39 -21.31
N SER A 74 -9.45 0.22 -21.34
CA SER A 74 -8.81 -1.04 -21.75
C SER A 74 -9.22 -2.20 -20.84
N LEU A 75 -9.18 -2.00 -19.51
CA LEU A 75 -9.63 -3.00 -18.54
C LEU A 75 -11.10 -3.39 -18.76
N ALA A 76 -12.01 -2.42 -18.88
CA ALA A 76 -13.43 -2.68 -19.11
C ALA A 76 -13.67 -3.41 -20.44
N SER A 77 -13.00 -2.97 -21.51
CA SER A 77 -13.12 -3.54 -22.85
C SER A 77 -12.65 -4.99 -22.92
N MET A 78 -11.52 -5.32 -22.28
CA MET A 78 -10.93 -6.67 -22.36
C MET A 78 -11.58 -7.68 -21.41
N THR A 79 -12.11 -7.24 -20.27
CA THR A 79 -12.66 -8.15 -19.24
C THR A 79 -14.19 -8.20 -19.22
N SER A 80 -14.86 -7.34 -20.00
CA SER A 80 -16.30 -7.06 -19.91
C SER A 80 -16.79 -6.70 -18.49
N ALA A 81 -15.89 -6.23 -17.63
CA ALA A 81 -16.16 -5.94 -16.22
C ALA A 81 -16.50 -4.46 -15.97
N THR A 82 -17.31 -4.20 -14.95
CA THR A 82 -17.54 -2.84 -14.45
C THR A 82 -16.29 -2.35 -13.70
N VAL A 83 -15.58 -1.36 -14.27
CA VAL A 83 -14.40 -0.75 -13.62
C VAL A 83 -14.84 0.40 -12.71
N VAL A 84 -14.60 0.26 -11.40
CA VAL A 84 -14.93 1.27 -10.38
C VAL A 84 -13.64 1.94 -9.92
N THR A 85 -13.44 3.22 -10.28
CA THR A 85 -12.30 4.00 -9.79
C THR A 85 -12.58 4.60 -8.42
N VAL A 86 -11.75 4.29 -7.43
CA VAL A 86 -11.88 4.82 -6.07
C VAL A 86 -10.91 5.96 -5.81
N ASN A 87 -11.47 7.06 -5.30
CA ASN A 87 -10.77 8.23 -4.81
C ASN A 87 -10.70 8.16 -3.29
N TYR A 88 -9.50 7.97 -2.75
CA TYR A 88 -9.21 8.04 -1.32
C TYR A 88 -8.47 9.33 -0.98
N ARG A 89 -8.62 9.83 0.25
CA ARG A 89 -8.00 11.09 0.71
C ARG A 89 -6.60 10.84 1.25
N LEU A 90 -5.59 11.46 0.63
CA LEU A 90 -4.20 11.40 1.04
C LEU A 90 -3.40 12.57 0.45
N GLY A 91 -2.53 13.19 1.24
CA GLY A 91 -1.80 14.40 0.87
C GLY A 91 -2.70 15.64 0.89
N ALA A 92 -2.24 16.72 0.25
CA ALA A 92 -3.04 17.93 0.08
C ALA A 92 -4.22 17.67 -0.87
N VAL A 93 -5.43 17.98 -0.43
CA VAL A 93 -6.65 17.92 -1.24
C VAL A 93 -7.25 19.32 -1.30
N SER A 94 -7.36 19.86 -2.52
CA SER A 94 -8.07 21.11 -2.76
C SER A 94 -9.51 20.98 -2.26
N PRO A 95 -10.04 21.94 -1.46
CA PRO A 95 -11.44 21.92 -1.10
C PRO A 95 -12.30 21.98 -2.38
N PRO A 96 -13.47 21.32 -2.42
CA PRO A 96 -14.38 21.45 -3.56
C PRO A 96 -14.74 22.92 -3.75
N PRO A 97 -14.85 23.41 -5.00
CA PRO A 97 -15.37 24.75 -5.24
C PRO A 97 -16.77 24.83 -4.63
N ARG A 98 -16.98 25.79 -3.73
CA ARG A 98 -18.29 25.98 -3.07
C ARG A 98 -19.34 26.19 -4.15
N SER A 99 -20.46 25.48 -4.06
CA SER A 99 -21.61 25.74 -4.92
C SER A 99 -22.14 27.15 -4.64
N ASN A 100 -22.59 27.84 -5.67
CA ASN A 100 -22.97 29.26 -5.61
C ASN A 100 -24.33 29.51 -4.90
N GLU A 101 -24.77 28.59 -4.04
CA GLU A 101 -26.14 28.50 -3.53
C GLU A 101 -26.42 29.55 -2.44
N GLU A 102 -25.39 30.05 -1.74
CA GLU A 102 -25.49 31.17 -0.80
C GLU A 102 -25.87 32.51 -1.49
N THR A 103 -25.79 32.62 -2.82
CA THR A 103 -26.09 33.86 -3.56
C THR A 103 -27.60 34.13 -3.72
N ILE A 104 -28.47 33.13 -3.53
CA ILE A 104 -29.90 33.25 -3.89
C ILE A 104 -30.81 33.69 -2.71
N GLN A 105 -30.38 33.58 -1.45
CA GLN A 105 -31.23 33.93 -0.30
C GLN A 105 -31.15 35.38 0.20
N ASN A 106 -30.17 36.18 -0.27
CA ASN A 106 -29.97 37.57 0.16
C ASN A 106 -30.61 38.63 -0.76
N SER A 107 -31.73 38.30 -1.43
CA SER A 107 -32.44 39.20 -2.36
C SER A 107 -33.71 39.86 -1.79
N THR A 108 -33.78 40.08 -0.48
CA THR A 108 -34.81 40.93 0.16
C THR A 108 -34.24 41.72 1.33
N HIS A 109 -33.66 42.89 1.05
CA HIS A 109 -33.93 44.16 1.77
C HIS A 109 -33.13 45.31 1.15
N THR A 110 -33.81 46.18 0.40
CA THR A 110 -33.17 47.35 -0.24
C THR A 110 -33.02 48.49 0.78
N SER A 111 -31.79 48.95 1.03
CA SER A 111 -31.52 50.20 1.74
C SER A 111 -30.21 50.84 1.24
N PRO A 112 -30.24 52.01 0.58
CA PRO A 112 -29.07 52.55 -0.12
C PRO A 112 -28.26 53.53 0.75
N ASN A 113 -27.26 53.03 1.50
CA ASN A 113 -26.04 53.79 1.85
C ASN A 113 -25.02 52.94 2.64
N ALA A 114 -23.97 52.46 1.98
CA ALA A 114 -22.68 52.09 2.59
C ALA A 114 -21.59 52.03 1.50
N SER A 115 -20.38 52.49 1.84
CA SER A 115 -19.20 52.47 0.94
C SER A 115 -18.61 51.06 0.81
N PRO A 116 -17.86 50.76 -0.27
CA PRO A 116 -17.30 49.42 -0.50
C PRO A 116 -16.09 49.12 0.40
N SER A 117 -16.34 48.68 1.63
CA SER A 117 -15.32 48.10 2.51
C SER A 117 -14.93 46.70 2.02
N SER A 118 -13.64 46.49 1.72
CA SER A 118 -13.12 45.23 1.18
C SER A 118 -13.15 44.10 2.23
N LEU A 119 -14.15 43.21 2.14
CA LEU A 119 -14.11 41.93 2.84
C LEU A 119 -13.12 41.00 2.13
N SER A 120 -11.96 40.79 2.75
CA SER A 120 -11.06 39.69 2.43
C SER A 120 -11.77 38.37 2.71
N GLN A 121 -12.07 37.61 1.64
CA GLN A 121 -12.60 36.27 1.78
C GLN A 121 -11.59 35.38 2.52
N PRO A 122 -12.00 34.59 3.52
CA PRO A 122 -11.10 33.63 4.16
C PRO A 122 -10.64 32.60 3.12
N GLN A 123 -9.35 32.62 2.77
CA GLN A 123 -8.74 31.56 1.96
C GLN A 123 -8.87 30.24 2.72
N SER A 124 -9.69 29.32 2.19
CA SER A 124 -9.88 28.00 2.79
C SER A 124 -8.58 27.20 2.65
N GLN A 125 -7.86 27.05 3.77
CA GLN A 125 -6.62 26.29 3.84
C GLN A 125 -6.79 24.89 3.24
N PRO A 126 -5.83 24.39 2.44
CA PRO A 126 -5.93 23.08 1.82
C PRO A 126 -5.93 21.98 2.88
N LEU A 127 -6.87 21.05 2.79
CA LEU A 127 -6.99 19.96 3.76
C LEU A 127 -5.94 18.90 3.44
N PHE A 128 -4.98 18.70 4.35
CA PHE A 128 -3.94 17.67 4.22
C PHE A 128 -4.33 16.40 4.97
N TYR A 129 -4.49 15.30 4.25
CA TYR A 129 -4.86 14.00 4.80
C TYR A 129 -3.65 13.07 4.95
N LYS A 130 -3.57 12.38 6.09
CA LYS A 130 -2.49 11.45 6.45
C LYS A 130 -3.03 10.02 6.62
N TYR A 131 -2.16 9.03 6.71
CA TYR A 131 -2.54 7.70 7.20
C TYR A 131 -3.13 7.78 8.62
N PRO A 132 -4.19 7.02 8.96
CA PRO A 132 -4.77 5.91 8.18
C PRO A 132 -5.94 6.27 7.23
N THR A 133 -6.26 7.55 6.99
CA THR A 133 -7.42 7.95 6.16
C THR A 133 -7.58 7.19 4.82
N PRO A 134 -6.55 6.98 3.97
CA PRO A 134 -6.73 6.28 2.70
C PRO A 134 -7.12 4.81 2.84
N ILE A 135 -6.78 4.15 3.96
CA ILE A 135 -7.18 2.77 4.27
C ILE A 135 -8.68 2.73 4.52
N HIS A 136 -9.19 3.62 5.39
CA HIS A 136 -10.61 3.70 5.72
C HIS A 136 -11.47 4.05 4.49
N ASP A 137 -11.02 5.01 3.67
CA ASP A 137 -11.71 5.38 2.43
C ASP A 137 -11.76 4.20 1.43
N THR A 138 -10.67 3.43 1.33
CA THR A 138 -10.59 2.25 0.46
C THR A 138 -11.50 1.11 0.95
N LEU A 139 -11.52 0.84 2.26
CA LEU A 139 -12.39 -0.19 2.84
C LEU A 139 -13.87 0.19 2.74
N ALA A 140 -14.23 1.44 3.00
CA ALA A 140 -15.61 1.92 2.83
C ALA A 140 -16.09 1.81 1.37
N ALA A 141 -15.23 2.13 0.39
CA ALA A 141 -15.55 1.95 -1.02
C ALA A 141 -15.62 0.47 -1.42
N PHE A 142 -14.78 -0.39 -0.84
CA PHE A 142 -14.79 -1.83 -1.07
C PHE A 142 -16.07 -2.49 -0.54
N ASP A 143 -16.50 -2.15 0.69
CA ASP A 143 -17.77 -2.63 1.25
C ASP A 143 -18.98 -2.08 0.50
N TRP A 144 -18.92 -0.83 0.01
CA TRP A 144 -19.93 -0.29 -0.90
C TRP A 144 -20.02 -1.11 -2.19
N ILE A 145 -18.88 -1.47 -2.82
CA ILE A 145 -18.84 -2.32 -4.01
C ILE A 145 -19.43 -3.70 -3.73
N LYS A 146 -19.02 -4.38 -2.65
CA LYS A 146 -19.56 -5.69 -2.27
C LYS A 146 -21.09 -5.63 -2.07
N THR A 147 -21.57 -4.60 -1.38
CA THR A 147 -22.99 -4.45 -1.01
C THR A 147 -23.89 -4.05 -2.19
N ASN A 148 -23.44 -3.11 -3.04
CA ASN A 148 -24.30 -2.49 -4.06
C ASN A 148 -24.14 -3.11 -5.45
N LEU A 149 -22.96 -3.66 -5.78
CA LEU A 149 -22.71 -4.30 -7.08
C LEU A 149 -22.77 -5.84 -7.01
N ASN A 150 -22.66 -6.42 -5.80
CA ASN A 150 -22.74 -7.87 -5.55
C ASN A 150 -21.95 -8.72 -6.58
N PRO A 151 -20.64 -8.47 -6.77
CA PRO A 151 -19.87 -9.03 -7.87
C PRO A 151 -19.77 -10.55 -7.81
N ALA A 152 -19.82 -11.23 -8.97
CA ALA A 152 -19.45 -12.64 -9.03
C ALA A 152 -17.94 -12.82 -8.87
N HIS A 153 -17.16 -11.97 -9.56
CA HIS A 153 -15.71 -11.90 -9.45
C HIS A 153 -15.27 -10.46 -9.25
N LEU A 154 -14.46 -10.22 -8.22
CA LEU A 154 -13.88 -8.93 -7.89
C LEU A 154 -12.37 -8.96 -8.14
N GLY A 155 -11.92 -8.21 -9.13
CA GLY A 155 -10.51 -7.87 -9.34
C GLY A 155 -10.15 -6.58 -8.61
N VAL A 156 -8.90 -6.44 -8.18
CA VAL A 156 -8.35 -5.18 -7.66
C VAL A 156 -7.09 -4.83 -8.42
N ILE A 157 -7.04 -3.65 -9.05
CA ILE A 157 -5.82 -3.09 -9.64
C ILE A 157 -5.43 -1.82 -8.88
N GLY A 158 -4.14 -1.65 -8.60
CA GLY A 158 -3.63 -0.41 -8.06
C GLY A 158 -2.15 -0.20 -8.39
N SER A 159 -1.73 1.06 -8.45
CA SER A 159 -0.32 1.44 -8.60
C SER A 159 0.17 2.23 -7.39
N HIS A 160 1.47 2.16 -7.07
CA HIS A 160 2.09 2.95 -6.00
C HIS A 160 1.38 2.81 -4.64
N ILE A 161 0.73 3.86 -4.13
CA ILE A 161 -0.08 3.79 -2.90
C ILE A 161 -1.33 2.93 -3.11
N GLY A 162 -1.98 3.05 -4.26
CA GLY A 162 -3.08 2.17 -4.66
C GLY A 162 -2.63 0.72 -4.80
N GLY A 163 -1.37 0.48 -5.21
CA GLY A 163 -0.76 -0.86 -5.27
C GLY A 163 -0.53 -1.46 -3.87
N SER A 164 -0.15 -0.62 -2.91
CA SER A 164 -0.09 -0.98 -1.49
C SER A 164 -1.48 -1.38 -0.95
N LEU A 165 -2.48 -0.53 -1.19
CA LEU A 165 -3.87 -0.77 -0.79
C LEU A 165 -4.48 -1.99 -1.49
N ALA A 166 -4.08 -2.30 -2.72
CA ALA A 166 -4.46 -3.53 -3.43
C ALA A 166 -3.87 -4.78 -2.77
N LEU A 167 -2.61 -4.72 -2.31
CA LEU A 167 -1.95 -5.81 -1.58
C LEU A 167 -2.48 -5.96 -0.15
N MET A 168 -2.87 -4.87 0.51
CA MET A 168 -3.63 -4.89 1.77
C MET A 168 -4.92 -5.70 1.58
N LEU A 169 -5.76 -5.35 0.60
CA LEU A 169 -6.99 -6.11 0.30
C LEU A 169 -6.71 -7.57 -0.09
N ALA A 170 -5.60 -7.86 -0.78
CA ALA A 170 -5.19 -9.24 -1.09
C ALA A 170 -4.93 -10.09 0.17
N LEU A 171 -4.59 -9.46 1.29
CA LEU A 171 -4.19 -10.11 2.54
C LEU A 171 -5.28 -10.08 3.61
N THR A 172 -6.21 -9.13 3.56
CA THR A 172 -7.31 -8.97 4.53
C THR A 172 -8.66 -9.43 4.00
N GLU A 173 -8.91 -9.30 2.69
CA GLU A 173 -10.19 -9.60 2.03
C GLU A 173 -10.07 -10.77 1.03
N ALA A 174 -9.14 -11.69 1.28
CA ALA A 174 -8.74 -12.77 0.37
C ALA A 174 -9.87 -13.72 -0.06
N GLN A 175 -10.96 -13.81 0.72
CA GLN A 175 -12.16 -14.57 0.33
C GLN A 175 -13.11 -13.81 -0.62
N SER A 176 -13.08 -12.47 -0.59
CA SER A 176 -13.95 -11.61 -1.41
C SER A 176 -13.28 -11.19 -2.73
N VAL A 177 -11.96 -11.19 -2.78
CA VAL A 177 -11.17 -10.81 -3.97
C VAL A 177 -10.77 -12.07 -4.76
N LYS A 178 -10.93 -12.04 -6.08
CA LYS A 178 -10.54 -13.14 -6.98
C LYS A 178 -9.12 -12.97 -7.54
N ALA A 179 -8.74 -11.74 -7.86
CA ALA A 179 -7.43 -11.41 -8.45
C ALA A 179 -6.95 -10.00 -8.05
N VAL A 180 -5.63 -9.82 -7.96
CA VAL A 180 -4.98 -8.56 -7.59
C VAL A 180 -3.78 -8.26 -8.49
N ALA A 181 -3.80 -7.11 -9.14
CA ALA A 181 -2.68 -6.53 -9.88
C ALA A 181 -2.13 -5.31 -9.11
N SER A 182 -0.85 -5.34 -8.75
CA SER A 182 -0.20 -4.30 -7.96
C SER A 182 1.05 -3.79 -8.66
N ILE A 183 1.08 -2.52 -9.04
CA ILE A 183 2.12 -1.93 -9.91
C ILE A 183 3.00 -0.99 -9.09
N MET A 184 4.32 -1.23 -9.08
CA MET A 184 5.30 -0.43 -8.34
C MET A 184 4.87 -0.06 -6.90
N PRO A 185 4.45 -1.03 -6.06
CA PRO A 185 3.81 -0.75 -4.78
C PRO A 185 4.79 -0.36 -3.67
N VAL A 186 4.38 0.57 -2.80
CA VAL A 186 5.07 0.80 -1.52
C VAL A 186 4.59 -0.25 -0.51
N THR A 187 5.43 -1.20 -0.12
CA THR A 187 5.04 -2.31 0.79
C THR A 187 5.70 -2.26 2.16
N ASP A 188 6.79 -1.49 2.34
CA ASP A 188 7.56 -1.39 3.59
C ASP A 188 8.05 0.07 3.86
N TRP A 189 7.21 0.91 4.47
CA TRP A 189 7.61 2.27 4.88
C TRP A 189 8.69 2.27 5.98
N VAL A 190 8.66 1.23 6.82
CA VAL A 190 9.68 1.00 7.86
C VAL A 190 11.00 0.55 7.24
N GLY A 191 10.95 -0.04 6.05
CA GLY A 191 12.10 -0.53 5.30
C GLY A 191 12.96 0.54 4.63
N LEU A 192 12.52 1.80 4.49
CA LEU A 192 13.25 2.81 3.71
C LEU A 192 14.68 3.07 4.22
N ASP A 193 14.90 3.01 5.54
CA ASP A 193 16.24 3.19 6.11
C ASP A 193 17.23 2.06 5.71
N ASP A 194 16.74 0.94 5.14
CA ASP A 194 17.58 -0.15 4.61
C ASP A 194 18.37 0.26 3.35
N TYR A 195 18.03 1.40 2.74
CA TYR A 195 18.67 1.97 1.54
C TYR A 195 19.53 3.20 1.86
N CYS A 196 19.56 3.63 3.12
CA CYS A 196 20.37 4.74 3.59
C CYS A 196 21.75 4.25 4.09
N THR A 197 22.73 5.14 4.13
CA THR A 197 23.96 4.95 4.90
C THR A 197 23.77 5.50 6.33
N THR A 198 24.78 5.39 7.19
CA THR A 198 24.74 5.88 8.59
C THR A 198 26.06 6.57 8.91
N GLU A 199 26.05 7.69 9.63
CA GLU A 199 27.24 8.53 9.87
C GLU A 199 28.46 7.74 10.41
N GLN A 200 28.23 6.76 11.30
CA GLN A 200 29.28 5.89 11.85
C GLN A 200 30.02 5.04 10.80
N ALA A 201 29.42 4.77 9.64
CA ALA A 201 30.07 4.04 8.56
C ALA A 201 31.15 4.86 7.85
N ASN A 202 31.01 6.19 7.83
CA ASN A 202 31.98 7.10 7.21
C ASN A 202 33.16 7.40 8.15
N ALA A 203 32.90 7.48 9.47
CA ALA A 203 33.92 7.73 10.49
C ALA A 203 35.01 6.65 10.58
N ASN A 204 34.65 5.38 10.33
CA ASN A 204 35.56 4.24 10.51
C ASN A 204 36.39 3.90 9.26
N THR A 205 36.82 4.91 8.49
CA THR A 205 37.70 4.72 7.32
C THR A 205 39.18 4.58 7.68
N SER A 206 39.55 4.73 8.96
CA SER A 206 40.93 4.63 9.43
C SER A 206 41.12 3.77 10.68
N GLU A 207 40.84 2.46 10.63
CA GLU A 207 41.60 1.45 11.39
C GLU A 207 41.41 0.00 10.90
N LYS A 208 42.22 -0.94 11.41
CA LYS A 208 42.41 -2.28 10.81
C LYS A 208 41.31 -3.29 11.20
N PRO A 209 40.80 -4.11 10.27
CA PRO A 209 39.72 -5.06 10.55
C PRO A 209 40.22 -6.36 11.22
N THR A 210 40.25 -6.41 12.55
CA THR A 210 40.63 -7.60 13.34
C THR A 210 39.48 -8.23 14.14
N SER A 211 38.39 -8.64 13.47
CA SER A 211 37.56 -9.75 13.99
C SER A 211 36.85 -10.53 12.88
N LYS A 212 36.79 -11.86 13.02
CA LYS A 212 36.14 -12.76 12.06
C LYS A 212 34.70 -13.09 12.49
N ARG A 213 33.75 -12.19 12.21
CA ARG A 213 32.31 -12.52 12.16
C ARG A 213 31.70 -12.03 10.86
N ALA A 214 31.38 -12.97 9.97
CA ALA A 214 30.81 -12.69 8.67
C ALA A 214 29.33 -12.29 8.78
N SER A 215 29.07 -11.02 9.10
CA SER A 215 27.87 -10.37 8.58
C SER A 215 27.95 -10.43 7.04
N LYS A 216 26.88 -10.91 6.38
CA LYS A 216 26.81 -10.79 4.92
C LYS A 216 26.86 -9.31 4.58
N LYS A 217 27.87 -8.89 3.79
CA LYS A 217 27.85 -7.59 3.14
C LYS A 217 26.52 -7.48 2.38
N LYS A 218 25.63 -6.58 2.81
CA LYS A 218 24.79 -5.89 1.83
C LYS A 218 25.75 -5.20 0.87
N ASN A 219 25.50 -5.28 -0.44
CA ASN A 219 26.21 -4.41 -1.37
C ASN A 219 25.85 -2.97 -0.99
N ILE A 220 26.85 -2.20 -0.56
CA ILE A 220 26.72 -0.75 -0.47
C ILE A 220 26.59 -0.31 -1.94
N ARG A 221 25.38 0.06 -2.36
CA ARG A 221 25.17 0.61 -3.71
C ARG A 221 25.99 1.90 -3.80
N ALA A 222 26.76 2.06 -4.88
CA ALA A 222 27.60 3.25 -5.09
C ALA A 222 26.77 4.53 -5.32
N THR A 223 25.52 4.35 -5.75
CA THR A 223 24.52 5.38 -6.02
C THR A 223 23.22 4.98 -5.32
N ALA A 224 22.45 5.93 -4.79
CA ALA A 224 21.12 5.67 -4.25
C ALA A 224 20.15 5.20 -5.36
N PRO A 225 19.13 4.41 -5.02
CA PRO A 225 17.95 4.25 -5.87
C PRO A 225 17.30 5.60 -6.18
N ARG A 226 16.85 5.83 -7.42
CA ARG A 226 16.30 7.14 -7.84
C ARG A 226 15.09 7.64 -7.03
N ASP A 227 14.35 6.71 -6.42
CA ASP A 227 13.10 6.92 -5.70
C ASP A 227 13.24 7.05 -4.17
N ILE A 228 14.41 6.79 -3.58
CA ILE A 228 14.55 6.77 -2.10
C ILE A 228 14.30 8.13 -1.45
N VAL A 229 14.77 9.23 -2.06
CA VAL A 229 14.61 10.59 -1.50
C VAL A 229 13.13 11.02 -1.45
N PRO A 230 12.35 10.96 -2.56
CA PRO A 230 10.92 11.28 -2.49
C PRO A 230 10.12 10.30 -1.61
N LEU A 231 10.50 9.02 -1.53
CA LEU A 231 9.89 8.06 -0.60
C LEU A 231 10.11 8.46 0.88
N LEU A 232 11.32 8.90 1.25
CA LEU A 232 11.63 9.35 2.61
C LEU A 232 10.85 10.62 2.99
N ALA A 233 10.89 11.64 2.13
CA ALA A 233 10.16 12.90 2.35
C ALA A 233 8.64 12.68 2.47
N ALA A 234 8.07 11.82 1.61
CA ALA A 234 6.66 11.50 1.68
C ALA A 234 6.28 10.62 2.89
N ARG A 235 7.20 9.81 3.45
CA ARG A 235 6.93 9.08 4.70
C ARG A 235 6.77 10.06 5.87
N GLU A 236 7.55 11.13 5.92
CA GLU A 236 7.38 12.19 6.92
C GLU A 236 6.09 13.02 6.67
N ALA A 237 5.83 13.36 5.41
CA ALA A 237 4.63 14.12 5.04
C ALA A 237 3.32 13.35 5.29
N LEU A 238 3.24 12.07 4.91
CA LEU A 238 1.99 11.30 4.86
C LEU A 238 1.60 10.59 6.17
N PHE A 239 2.49 10.56 7.19
CA PHE A 239 2.25 9.92 8.48
C PHE A 239 2.34 10.95 9.63
N SER A 240 1.57 10.75 10.71
CA SER A 240 1.58 11.67 11.87
C SER A 240 2.79 11.48 12.79
N SER A 241 3.28 10.24 12.85
CA SER A 241 4.20 9.73 13.85
C SER A 241 4.87 8.46 13.29
N PRO A 242 6.12 8.13 13.66
CA PRO A 242 6.85 6.99 13.08
C PRO A 242 6.14 5.65 13.30
N GLU A 243 5.48 5.48 14.44
CA GLU A 243 4.62 4.33 14.78
C GLU A 243 3.65 3.95 13.64
N ARG A 244 3.11 4.94 12.90
CA ARG A 244 2.09 4.71 11.87
C ARG A 244 2.67 4.10 10.60
N CYS A 245 3.99 4.16 10.40
CA CYS A 245 4.67 3.43 9.34
C CYS A 245 4.65 1.91 9.59
N PHE A 246 4.57 1.49 10.86
CA PHE A 246 4.52 0.09 11.30
C PHE A 246 3.09 -0.50 11.27
N ASP A 247 2.08 0.29 10.87
CA ASP A 247 0.74 -0.21 10.58
C ASP A 247 0.80 -1.18 9.38
N ALA A 248 0.34 -2.41 9.56
CA ALA A 248 0.35 -3.43 8.51
C ALA A 248 -0.60 -3.10 7.35
N PHE A 249 -1.63 -2.28 7.57
CA PHE A 249 -2.50 -1.80 6.49
C PHE A 249 -1.82 -0.71 5.63
N ALA A 250 -0.82 0.01 6.19
CA ALA A 250 -0.01 0.98 5.45
C ALA A 250 1.28 0.37 4.86
N SER A 251 1.84 -0.65 5.52
CA SER A 251 2.99 -1.45 5.08
C SER A 251 2.58 -2.94 4.96
N PRO A 252 1.91 -3.36 3.86
CA PRO A 252 1.36 -4.72 3.69
C PRO A 252 2.32 -5.89 3.94
N ILE A 253 3.64 -5.68 3.82
CA ILE A 253 4.62 -6.73 4.11
C ILE A 253 4.62 -7.15 5.60
N LEU A 254 4.10 -6.29 6.50
CA LEU A 254 4.09 -6.52 7.94
C LEU A 254 3.03 -7.56 8.39
N PHE A 255 2.00 -7.83 7.57
CA PHE A 255 1.14 -9.02 7.76
C PHE A 255 1.92 -10.34 7.65
N LEU A 256 3.09 -10.31 6.99
CA LEU A 256 3.84 -11.49 6.56
C LEU A 256 5.25 -11.58 7.15
N ARG A 257 5.78 -10.49 7.73
CA ARG A 257 7.01 -10.51 8.53
C ARG A 257 7.08 -9.35 9.54
N SER A 258 7.84 -9.54 10.62
CA SER A 258 8.19 -8.42 11.50
C SER A 258 9.04 -7.35 10.79
N ALA A 259 8.97 -6.11 11.28
CA ALA A 259 9.72 -4.98 10.74
C ALA A 259 11.26 -5.13 10.87
N GLY A 260 11.73 -5.91 11.86
CA GLY A 260 13.16 -6.09 12.15
C GLY A 260 13.85 -4.87 12.77
N ARG A 261 13.09 -3.92 13.30
CA ARG A 261 13.56 -2.79 14.11
C ARG A 261 12.47 -2.39 15.10
N ASP A 262 12.87 -1.66 16.13
CA ASP A 262 11.94 -1.05 17.08
C ASP A 262 11.48 0.32 16.57
N VAL A 263 10.35 0.84 17.08
CA VAL A 263 9.78 2.12 16.63
C VAL A 263 10.65 3.28 17.14
N PRO A 264 11.13 4.19 16.27
CA PRO A 264 11.86 5.37 16.72
C PRO A 264 10.90 6.41 17.31
N SER A 265 11.35 7.15 18.32
CA SER A 265 10.56 8.16 19.03
C SER A 265 10.21 9.39 18.18
N ALA A 266 11.02 9.71 17.19
CA ALA A 266 10.82 10.77 16.21
C ALA A 266 11.11 10.27 14.79
N PHE A 267 10.71 11.02 13.76
CA PHE A 267 11.13 10.70 12.40
C PHE A 267 12.65 10.82 12.27
N PRO A 268 13.35 9.85 11.66
CA PRO A 268 14.80 9.94 11.52
C PRO A 268 15.17 11.04 10.51
N VAL A 269 16.28 11.75 10.78
CA VAL A 269 16.74 12.85 9.92
C VAL A 269 17.76 12.35 8.89
N TYR A 270 17.62 12.79 7.64
CA TYR A 270 18.47 12.37 6.52
C TYR A 270 19.28 13.53 5.94
N LEU A 271 20.54 13.26 5.58
CA LEU A 271 21.35 14.11 4.74
C LEU A 271 21.26 13.59 3.30
N ALA A 272 20.53 14.31 2.44
CA ALA A 272 20.28 13.97 1.03
C ALA A 272 20.71 15.10 0.07
N ARG A 273 21.76 15.87 0.45
CA ARG A 273 22.37 16.93 -0.36
C ARG A 273 23.30 16.33 -1.44
N PRO A 274 23.71 17.09 -2.48
CA PRO A 274 24.58 16.60 -3.55
C PRO A 274 25.92 15.99 -3.10
N GLU A 275 26.42 16.36 -1.92
CA GLU A 275 27.61 15.75 -1.30
C GLU A 275 27.42 14.28 -0.89
N TYR A 276 26.18 13.79 -0.85
CA TYR A 276 25.79 12.46 -0.36
C TYR A 276 25.11 11.62 -1.46
N PRO A 277 25.86 10.83 -2.25
CA PRO A 277 25.31 10.02 -3.35
C PRO A 277 24.41 8.87 -2.88
N VAL A 278 24.33 8.62 -1.57
CA VAL A 278 23.31 7.81 -0.89
C VAL A 278 22.91 8.56 0.38
N PRO A 279 21.60 8.78 0.67
CA PRO A 279 21.19 9.51 1.86
C PRO A 279 21.79 8.95 3.15
N VAL A 280 22.32 9.82 4.01
CA VAL A 280 22.89 9.42 5.30
C VAL A 280 21.86 9.63 6.40
N LEU A 281 21.52 8.56 7.11
CA LEU A 281 20.77 8.62 8.37
C LEU A 281 21.66 9.25 9.45
N LYS A 282 21.20 10.35 10.05
CA LYS A 282 21.84 10.97 11.22
C LYS A 282 21.64 10.14 12.48
N ASN A 283 22.67 10.06 13.31
CA ASN A 283 22.58 9.50 14.65
C ASN A 283 22.27 10.61 15.67
N THR A 284 20.99 10.99 15.79
CA THR A 284 20.51 11.90 16.85
C THR A 284 20.93 11.38 18.22
N ARG A 285 21.64 12.18 19.01
CA ARG A 285 22.01 11.82 20.39
C ARG A 285 20.92 12.30 21.35
N PRO A 286 20.63 11.59 22.45
CA PRO A 286 19.58 12.00 23.39
C PRO A 286 19.75 13.41 23.97
N ALA A 287 21.00 13.91 24.06
CA ALA A 287 21.33 15.23 24.60
C ALA A 287 20.72 16.41 23.81
N ASP A 288 20.35 16.22 22.54
CA ASP A 288 19.80 17.28 21.70
C ASP A 288 18.26 17.48 21.87
N LEU A 289 17.62 16.71 22.77
CA LEU A 289 16.17 16.75 23.04
C LEU A 289 15.81 17.25 24.44
N ASP A 290 16.80 17.61 25.27
CA ASP A 290 16.60 17.97 26.67
C ASP A 290 16.18 19.44 26.83
N GLY A 291 14.87 19.69 26.64
CA GLY A 291 14.37 21.07 26.51
C GLY A 291 12.91 21.35 26.88
N SER A 292 12.15 20.42 27.49
CA SER A 292 10.74 20.70 27.82
C SER A 292 10.07 19.89 28.97
N PHE A 293 10.81 19.23 29.87
CA PHE A 293 10.20 18.51 31.01
C PHE A 293 10.88 18.79 32.36
N SER A 294 10.41 19.83 33.05
CA SER A 294 10.84 20.16 34.40
C SER A 294 10.03 19.42 35.48
N ASN A 295 10.74 18.66 36.32
CA ASN A 295 10.40 18.26 37.69
C ASN A 295 9.07 17.52 37.94
N GLN A 296 9.19 16.24 38.28
CA GLN A 296 8.63 15.78 39.56
C GLN A 296 9.57 14.76 40.20
N GLU A 297 10.06 15.06 41.40
CA GLU A 297 10.90 14.15 42.19
C GLU A 297 10.11 12.95 42.70
N ASN A 298 10.73 11.78 42.72
CA ASN A 298 10.50 10.71 43.69
C ASN A 298 11.73 9.80 43.67
N ASP A 299 12.60 9.92 44.67
CA ASP A 299 13.59 8.89 44.95
C ASP A 299 12.89 7.61 45.41
N LEU A 300 13.30 6.47 44.87
CA LEU A 300 13.46 5.22 45.62
C LEU A 300 14.34 4.25 44.79
N GLU A 301 15.33 3.66 45.45
CA GLU A 301 16.35 2.81 44.84
C GLU A 301 15.85 1.36 44.67
N ASP A 302 15.99 0.75 43.48
CA ASP A 302 16.51 -0.63 43.38
C ASP A 302 16.95 -1.04 41.94
N ASP A 303 17.92 -1.97 41.91
CA ASP A 303 18.44 -2.84 40.83
C ASP A 303 19.01 -2.26 39.50
N GLU A 304 20.05 -2.93 38.96
CA GLU A 304 20.86 -2.46 37.82
C GLU A 304 20.20 -2.69 36.44
N LEU A 305 19.77 -1.61 35.77
CA LEU A 305 19.31 -1.65 34.37
C LEU A 305 20.23 -0.84 33.44
N SER A 306 21.03 -1.53 32.62
CA SER A 306 22.03 -0.91 31.74
C SER A 306 21.45 -0.33 30.44
N GLU A 307 20.60 0.70 30.53
CA GLU A 307 20.00 1.40 29.37
C GLU A 307 20.97 2.40 28.71
N THR A 308 22.12 1.91 28.24
CA THR A 308 23.09 2.75 27.51
C THR A 308 22.66 3.01 26.07
N GLY A 309 21.80 4.02 25.88
CA GLY A 309 21.58 4.75 24.62
C GLY A 309 21.13 3.90 23.42
N HIS A 310 19.82 3.89 23.12
CA HIS A 310 19.24 3.15 22.00
C HIS A 310 19.70 3.64 20.61
N THR A 311 20.86 3.14 20.17
CA THR A 311 21.03 2.82 18.75
C THR A 311 19.87 1.91 18.31
N THR A 312 19.34 2.08 17.10
CA THR A 312 18.18 1.31 16.63
C THR A 312 18.57 -0.15 16.39
N VAL A 313 18.47 -0.98 17.43
CA VAL A 313 18.92 -2.38 17.43
C VAL A 313 18.18 -3.17 16.36
N ARG A 314 18.84 -3.36 15.21
CA ARG A 314 18.29 -4.01 14.02
C ARG A 314 18.09 -5.51 14.25
N ARG A 315 16.94 -5.87 14.82
CA ARG A 315 16.48 -7.24 15.02
C ARG A 315 16.35 -7.96 13.66
N ARG A 316 16.31 -9.30 13.66
CA ARG A 316 16.10 -10.07 12.42
C ARG A 316 14.63 -10.00 12.00
N LYS A 317 14.36 -9.57 10.75
CA LYS A 317 13.04 -9.71 10.09
C LYS A 317 12.63 -11.19 10.14
N ALA A 318 11.54 -11.51 10.84
CA ALA A 318 11.05 -12.88 11.04
C ALA A 318 9.72 -13.08 10.30
N LEU A 319 9.53 -14.23 9.64
CA LEU A 319 8.30 -14.51 8.87
C LEU A 319 7.12 -14.83 9.78
N SER A 320 5.97 -14.22 9.47
CA SER A 320 4.66 -14.51 10.06
C SER A 320 3.93 -15.56 9.21
N ARG A 321 3.12 -16.42 9.83
CA ARG A 321 2.24 -17.36 9.10
C ARG A 321 0.91 -16.68 8.76
N TRP A 322 0.58 -16.63 7.47
CA TRP A 322 -0.71 -16.14 6.98
C TRP A 322 -1.72 -17.30 6.76
N PRO A 323 -3.04 -17.10 6.94
CA PRO A 323 -3.66 -15.90 7.51
C PRO A 323 -3.30 -15.75 9.01
N PRO A 324 -3.22 -14.52 9.54
CA PRO A 324 -2.98 -14.29 10.97
C PRO A 324 -4.13 -14.86 11.83
N TYR A 325 -3.88 -15.07 13.12
CA TYR A 325 -4.91 -15.53 14.06
C TYR A 325 -6.06 -14.51 14.13
N GLY A 326 -7.31 -14.97 14.05
CA GLY A 326 -8.49 -14.09 13.98
C GLY A 326 -8.90 -13.71 12.55
N LEU A 327 -8.02 -13.85 11.55
CA LEU A 327 -8.36 -13.73 10.12
C LEU A 327 -8.58 -15.11 9.47
N ASP A 328 -9.14 -16.05 10.23
CA ASP A 328 -9.53 -17.38 9.76
C ASP A 328 -10.99 -17.43 9.27
N TYR A 329 -11.68 -16.28 9.19
CA TYR A 329 -13.05 -16.12 8.71
C TYR A 329 -14.06 -17.06 9.39
N GLY A 330 -13.82 -17.41 10.66
CA GLY A 330 -14.66 -18.32 11.45
C GLY A 330 -14.25 -19.80 11.38
N ALA A 331 -13.26 -20.15 10.56
CA ALA A 331 -12.70 -21.50 10.51
C ALA A 331 -11.92 -21.87 11.78
N GLY A 332 -11.54 -20.90 12.62
CA GLY A 332 -10.77 -21.07 13.86
C GLY A 332 -11.55 -21.48 15.11
N GLY A 333 -12.83 -21.86 14.98
CA GLY A 333 -13.64 -22.30 16.13
C GLY A 333 -13.01 -23.47 16.89
N ARG A 334 -12.93 -23.37 18.23
CA ARG A 334 -12.40 -24.44 19.12
C ARG A 334 -13.33 -25.66 19.18
N GLY A 335 -13.32 -26.49 18.14
CA GLY A 335 -13.72 -27.88 18.29
C GLY A 335 -12.73 -28.60 19.22
N TRP A 336 -13.20 -29.13 20.35
CA TRP A 336 -12.36 -29.95 21.26
C TRP A 336 -11.88 -31.27 20.63
N GLY A 337 -12.38 -31.64 19.45
CA GLY A 337 -11.95 -32.80 18.67
C GLY A 337 -10.94 -32.49 17.56
N GLY A 338 -9.65 -32.46 17.91
CA GLY A 338 -8.50 -32.84 17.05
C GLY A 338 -8.13 -32.05 15.78
N ASN A 339 -9.08 -31.57 14.99
CA ASN A 339 -8.84 -31.25 13.58
C ASN A 339 -8.44 -29.78 13.32
N GLY A 340 -7.22 -29.41 13.75
CA GLY A 340 -6.61 -28.08 13.52
C GLY A 340 -6.24 -27.75 12.07
N VAL A 341 -6.94 -28.29 11.08
CA VAL A 341 -6.59 -28.28 9.65
C VAL A 341 -7.24 -27.11 8.88
N ARG A 342 -8.40 -26.61 9.32
CA ARG A 342 -9.23 -25.68 8.54
C ARG A 342 -8.61 -24.32 8.21
N ARG A 343 -7.54 -23.90 8.91
CA ARG A 343 -6.76 -22.70 8.55
C ARG A 343 -6.09 -22.81 7.16
N LEU A 344 -6.04 -24.01 6.58
CA LEU A 344 -5.62 -24.27 5.19
C LEU A 344 -6.74 -24.10 4.15
N GLU A 345 -7.98 -23.77 4.53
CA GLU A 345 -9.09 -23.51 3.59
C GLU A 345 -9.00 -22.09 2.99
N VAL A 346 -8.42 -21.13 3.73
CA VAL A 346 -8.13 -19.79 3.23
C VAL A 346 -6.94 -19.85 2.26
N THR A 347 -7.14 -19.43 1.01
CA THR A 347 -6.06 -19.18 0.06
C THR A 347 -6.01 -17.71 -0.32
N LEU A 348 -4.85 -17.21 -0.74
CA LEU A 348 -4.76 -15.88 -1.37
C LEU A 348 -5.50 -15.88 -2.72
N PRO A 349 -5.99 -14.70 -3.17
CA PRO A 349 -6.34 -14.49 -4.57
C PRO A 349 -5.15 -14.77 -5.50
N TRP A 350 -5.40 -14.78 -6.81
CA TRP A 350 -4.33 -14.65 -7.78
C TRP A 350 -3.67 -13.28 -7.63
N VAL A 351 -2.38 -13.22 -7.35
CA VAL A 351 -1.65 -11.94 -7.18
C VAL A 351 -0.58 -11.82 -8.25
N ARG A 352 -0.47 -10.63 -8.82
CA ARG A 352 0.62 -10.23 -9.72
C ARG A 352 1.16 -8.88 -9.29
N VAL A 353 2.44 -8.86 -8.95
CA VAL A 353 3.18 -7.61 -8.69
C VAL A 353 3.97 -7.26 -9.94
N TYR A 354 3.88 -6.01 -10.39
CA TYR A 354 4.57 -5.47 -11.55
C TYR A 354 5.65 -4.48 -11.08
N VAL A 355 6.87 -4.62 -11.63
CA VAL A 355 8.02 -3.76 -11.28
C VAL A 355 8.82 -3.34 -12.52
N GLU A 356 9.59 -2.27 -12.38
CA GLU A 356 10.64 -1.84 -13.32
C GLU A 356 11.84 -2.81 -13.34
N GLY A 357 12.68 -2.69 -14.37
CA GLY A 357 13.91 -3.46 -14.56
C GLY A 357 13.75 -4.72 -15.42
N ASN A 358 14.86 -5.40 -15.71
CA ASN A 358 14.91 -6.63 -16.51
C ASN A 358 15.12 -7.88 -15.63
N GLU A 359 14.96 -9.07 -16.21
CA GLU A 359 15.28 -10.33 -15.50
C GLU A 359 16.79 -10.53 -15.33
N GLY A 360 17.23 -10.64 -14.07
CA GLY A 360 18.63 -10.93 -13.71
C GLY A 360 19.47 -9.69 -13.37
N GLU A 361 18.97 -8.49 -13.63
CA GLU A 361 19.61 -7.23 -13.23
C GLU A 361 19.22 -6.83 -11.79
N SER A 362 20.03 -5.99 -11.15
CA SER A 362 19.73 -5.49 -9.81
C SER A 362 18.79 -4.28 -9.87
N SER A 363 17.68 -4.33 -9.13
CA SER A 363 16.68 -3.26 -9.06
C SER A 363 17.29 -1.87 -8.82
N GLU A 364 16.92 -0.92 -9.69
CA GLU A 364 17.34 0.49 -9.61
C GLU A 364 16.47 1.33 -8.67
N THR A 365 15.28 0.82 -8.31
CA THR A 365 14.28 1.48 -7.48
C THR A 365 13.95 0.68 -6.23
N VAL A 366 13.71 1.39 -5.12
CA VAL A 366 13.18 0.84 -3.87
C VAL A 366 11.84 0.17 -4.10
N LEU A 367 10.98 0.74 -4.96
CA LEU A 367 9.68 0.15 -5.32
C LEU A 367 9.83 -1.23 -5.98
N ALA A 368 10.82 -1.41 -6.86
CA ALA A 368 11.11 -2.71 -7.45
C ALA A 368 11.64 -3.69 -6.39
N ASP A 369 12.64 -3.31 -5.59
CA ASP A 369 13.14 -4.14 -4.47
C ASP A 369 12.01 -4.54 -3.50
N GLN A 370 11.07 -3.63 -3.19
CA GLN A 370 9.92 -3.87 -2.32
C GLN A 370 8.89 -4.82 -2.96
N GLY A 371 8.59 -4.67 -4.26
CA GLY A 371 7.73 -5.59 -4.99
C GLY A 371 8.32 -7.01 -5.06
N GLU A 372 9.63 -7.13 -5.29
CA GLU A 372 10.33 -8.42 -5.27
C GLU A 372 10.35 -9.06 -3.86
N GLU A 373 10.66 -8.28 -2.82
CA GLU A 373 10.62 -8.80 -1.44
C GLU A 373 9.19 -9.24 -1.09
N MET A 374 8.17 -8.50 -1.49
CA MET A 374 6.78 -8.82 -1.21
C MET A 374 6.35 -10.15 -1.85
N VAL A 375 6.60 -10.36 -3.15
CA VAL A 375 6.32 -11.65 -3.81
C VAL A 375 7.10 -12.79 -3.15
N SER A 376 8.37 -12.57 -2.84
CA SER A 376 9.23 -13.55 -2.15
C SER A 376 8.71 -13.89 -0.75
N VAL A 377 8.18 -12.92 0.00
CA VAL A 377 7.62 -13.10 1.34
C VAL A 377 6.25 -13.79 1.27
N MET A 378 5.34 -13.36 0.39
CA MET A 378 4.02 -14.00 0.17
C MET A 378 4.15 -15.49 -0.18
N ARG A 379 5.05 -15.83 -1.11
CA ARG A 379 5.33 -17.24 -1.50
C ARG A 379 5.74 -18.10 -0.30
N ARG A 380 6.55 -17.56 0.62
CA ARG A 380 7.05 -18.27 1.81
C ARG A 380 6.06 -18.28 3.00
N ALA A 381 5.30 -17.20 3.18
CA ALA A 381 4.42 -17.00 4.34
C ALA A 381 3.03 -17.64 4.19
N CYS A 382 2.48 -17.67 2.97
CA CYS A 382 1.08 -18.04 2.70
C CYS A 382 0.91 -19.47 2.15
N PHE A 383 1.97 -20.11 1.64
CA PHE A 383 1.90 -21.43 1.00
C PHE A 383 2.84 -22.48 1.64
N PHE A 384 3.27 -22.26 2.88
CA PHE A 384 4.08 -23.23 3.63
C PHE A 384 3.39 -24.61 3.67
N GLY A 385 4.07 -25.64 3.16
CA GLY A 385 3.55 -27.01 3.14
C GLY A 385 2.59 -27.33 1.98
N ARG A 386 2.45 -26.44 0.98
CA ARG A 386 1.82 -26.77 -0.31
C ARG A 386 2.82 -27.45 -1.26
N GLU A 387 2.31 -27.90 -2.40
CA GLU A 387 3.12 -28.40 -3.52
C GLU A 387 4.13 -27.33 -3.99
N LYS A 388 5.34 -27.77 -4.38
CA LYS A 388 6.33 -26.93 -5.04
C LYS A 388 5.75 -26.34 -6.32
N GLY A 389 5.86 -25.02 -6.50
CA GLY A 389 5.27 -24.31 -7.63
C GLY A 389 3.90 -23.72 -7.35
N PHE A 390 3.16 -24.16 -6.32
CA PHE A 390 1.82 -23.64 -6.04
C PHE A 390 1.83 -22.15 -5.68
N GLY A 391 2.78 -21.72 -4.82
CA GLY A 391 2.96 -20.31 -4.47
C GLY A 391 3.46 -19.47 -5.65
N GLU A 392 4.27 -20.05 -6.52
CA GLU A 392 4.77 -19.43 -7.74
C GLU A 392 3.69 -19.24 -8.81
N ARG A 393 2.75 -20.19 -8.94
CA ARG A 393 1.52 -20.06 -9.75
C ARG A 393 0.64 -18.96 -9.18
N ARG A 394 0.32 -19.00 -7.88
CA ARG A 394 -0.61 -18.08 -7.20
C ARG A 394 -0.13 -16.63 -7.11
N VAL A 395 1.16 -16.42 -6.82
CA VAL A 395 1.76 -15.08 -6.64
C VAL A 395 2.88 -14.91 -7.64
N SER A 396 2.65 -14.09 -8.66
CA SER A 396 3.55 -13.82 -9.78
C SER A 396 4.23 -12.45 -9.64
N LEU A 397 5.44 -12.35 -10.19
CA LEU A 397 6.18 -11.10 -10.41
C LEU A 397 6.28 -10.91 -11.92
N VAL A 398 6.04 -9.69 -12.41
CA VAL A 398 6.30 -9.27 -13.80
C VAL A 398 7.27 -8.10 -13.76
N ARG A 399 8.27 -8.15 -14.65
CA ARG A 399 9.28 -7.10 -14.86
C ARG A 399 9.08 -6.45 -16.23
N GLY A 400 9.78 -5.35 -16.49
CA GLY A 400 9.70 -4.66 -17.78
C GLY A 400 8.52 -3.70 -17.94
N VAL A 401 7.83 -3.32 -16.85
CA VAL A 401 6.97 -2.13 -16.88
C VAL A 401 7.89 -0.90 -16.91
N GLY A 402 8.06 -0.32 -18.09
CA GLY A 402 8.89 0.87 -18.30
C GLY A 402 8.22 2.17 -17.85
N GLU A 403 8.98 3.28 -17.90
CA GLU A 403 8.56 4.63 -17.47
C GLU A 403 7.30 5.19 -18.16
N VAL A 404 6.86 4.56 -19.26
CA VAL A 404 5.67 4.96 -20.02
C VAL A 404 4.60 3.88 -19.84
N GLY A 405 3.60 4.15 -18.97
CA GLY A 405 2.55 3.19 -18.58
C GLY A 405 1.51 2.79 -19.65
N LEU A 406 1.87 2.89 -20.93
CA LEU A 406 1.09 2.35 -22.05
C LEU A 406 1.15 0.81 -22.02
N GLY A 407 0.04 0.15 -22.37
CA GLY A 407 -0.05 -1.33 -22.43
C GLY A 407 -0.24 -2.05 -21.09
N VAL A 408 0.14 -1.48 -19.94
CA VAL A 408 -0.03 -2.15 -18.62
C VAL A 408 -1.51 -2.45 -18.32
N GLY A 409 -2.42 -1.55 -18.69
CA GLY A 409 -3.86 -1.77 -18.57
C GLY A 409 -4.39 -2.90 -19.45
N GLU A 410 -3.72 -3.19 -20.57
CA GLU A 410 -4.07 -4.28 -21.48
C GLU A 410 -3.51 -5.62 -21.00
N GLU A 411 -2.26 -5.67 -20.53
CA GLU A 411 -1.68 -6.90 -19.97
C GLU A 411 -2.43 -7.35 -18.69
N VAL A 412 -2.77 -6.40 -17.81
CA VAL A 412 -3.63 -6.68 -16.64
C VAL A 412 -5.03 -7.09 -17.08
N GLY A 413 -5.60 -6.44 -18.10
CA GLY A 413 -6.91 -6.79 -18.66
C GLY A 413 -6.96 -8.24 -19.15
N GLY A 414 -6.05 -8.62 -20.05
CA GLY A 414 -5.94 -10.00 -20.56
C GLY A 414 -5.45 -11.02 -19.53
N TRP A 415 -4.99 -10.60 -18.35
CA TRP A 415 -4.74 -11.48 -17.21
C TRP A 415 -6.01 -11.69 -16.35
N PHE A 416 -6.75 -10.63 -16.05
CA PHE A 416 -8.02 -10.71 -15.32
C PHE A 416 -9.10 -11.45 -16.13
N GLU A 417 -9.23 -11.21 -17.44
CA GLU A 417 -10.12 -11.94 -18.35
C GLU A 417 -9.97 -13.46 -18.15
N ARG A 418 -8.73 -13.97 -18.26
CA ARG A 418 -8.42 -15.39 -18.11
C ARG A 418 -8.70 -15.95 -16.71
N ILE A 419 -8.69 -15.13 -15.66
CA ILE A 419 -9.03 -15.57 -14.29
C ILE A 419 -10.55 -15.57 -14.08
N PHE A 420 -11.26 -14.58 -14.63
CA PHE A 420 -12.72 -14.48 -14.53
C PHE A 420 -13.41 -15.57 -15.37
N ASP A 421 -12.90 -15.87 -16.55
CA ASP A 421 -13.34 -16.99 -17.40
C ASP A 421 -12.94 -18.37 -16.87
N GLY A 422 -12.17 -18.45 -15.77
CA GLY A 422 -11.65 -19.71 -15.23
C GLY A 422 -10.58 -20.40 -16.08
N ARG A 423 -10.06 -19.76 -17.14
CA ARG A 423 -8.92 -20.24 -17.96
C ARG A 423 -7.60 -20.28 -17.17
N ILE A 424 -7.57 -19.71 -15.96
CA ILE A 424 -6.53 -19.85 -14.95
C ILE A 424 -7.19 -20.40 -13.67
N SER A 425 -6.97 -21.69 -13.42
CA SER A 425 -7.56 -22.52 -12.35
C SER A 425 -6.54 -22.88 -11.27
N ASP A 426 -7.06 -23.41 -10.14
CA ASP A 426 -6.27 -23.89 -9.00
C ASP A 426 -5.72 -25.31 -9.21
N GLU A 427 -6.26 -26.00 -10.23
CA GLU A 427 -5.96 -27.36 -10.71
C GLU A 427 -5.02 -27.29 -11.92
#